data_AF-A0A519T5B3-F1
#
_entry.id   AF-A0A519T5B3-F1
#
_cell.length_a   1.000
_cell.length_b   1.000
_cell.length_c   1.000
_cell.angle_alpha   90.00
_cell.angle_beta   90.00
_cell.angle_gamma   90.00
#
_symmetry.space_group_name_H-M   'P 1'
#
loop_
_entity.id
_entity.type
_entity.pdbx_description
1 polymer ?
#
loop_
_entity_poly.entity_id
_entity_poly.type
_entity_poly.pdbx_seq_one_letter_code
_entity_poly.pdbx_strand_id
1 'polypeptide(L)'
;MKCNFRFAPNIAWTATTRGGARLTLPANYFYLPSGALASDTCYLRVREIYSVPDMVLADMPTNTAQPQSLLLSGGEFSIQAWQGAVRLRATGATPNGQLRLLELASSVVAGQDSVGQQLWQQPFLQGGLLGWQTQASYPDVRTQSGLNRASIPLDSLSWWNIDKLWSAYAGASSVATLIEVPVASVGETRVYVRPTGLNGLVRLTASGSAGTQWQASMPLGATMQAIVLQSISGQLYFGTQPFTVRAGAPITPTLTAVSEADAVRLIRQL
;
A
#
# COMPACT_ATOMS: atom_id res chain seq x y z
N MET A 1 -9.11 4.60 5.10
CA MET A 1 -9.98 4.94 6.27
C MET A 1 -9.11 5.23 7.50
N LYS A 2 -9.58 6.02 8.48
CA LYS A 2 -8.83 6.31 9.73
C LYS A 2 -9.69 6.00 10.96
N CYS A 3 -9.18 5.18 11.86
CA CYS A 3 -9.80 4.83 13.14
C CYS A 3 -8.93 5.34 14.30
N ASN A 4 -9.55 5.78 15.40
CA ASN A 4 -8.85 6.11 16.64
C ASN A 4 -9.44 5.29 17.78
N PHE A 5 -8.59 4.72 18.62
CA PHE A 5 -8.98 3.92 19.78
C PHE A 5 -8.34 4.47 21.04
N ARG A 6 -9.02 4.28 22.17
CA ARG A 6 -8.51 4.57 23.52
C ARG A 6 -8.28 3.26 24.26
N PHE A 7 -7.13 3.12 24.93
CA PHE A 7 -6.79 1.90 25.68
C PHE A 7 -5.88 2.18 26.88
N ALA A 8 -5.83 1.23 27.82
CA ALA A 8 -4.87 1.22 28.92
C ALA A 8 -3.65 0.36 28.50
N PRO A 9 -2.40 0.88 28.59
CA PRO A 9 -1.21 0.23 28.02
C PRO A 9 -0.71 -0.97 28.83
N ASN A 10 -1.14 -1.12 30.08
CA ASN A 10 -0.69 -2.14 31.02
C ASN A 10 -1.47 -3.46 30.97
N ILE A 11 -2.50 -3.54 30.10
CA ILE A 11 -3.29 -4.75 29.88
C ILE A 11 -3.26 -5.13 28.40
N ALA A 12 -3.48 -6.42 28.11
CA ALA A 12 -3.68 -6.85 26.73
C ALA A 12 -4.95 -6.21 26.17
N TRP A 13 -4.93 -5.86 24.90
CA TRP A 13 -6.01 -5.10 24.27
C TRP A 13 -6.30 -5.62 22.87
N THR A 14 -7.57 -5.62 22.50
CA THR A 14 -8.02 -5.99 21.15
C THR A 14 -9.05 -4.99 20.66
N ALA A 15 -8.98 -4.62 19.39
CA ALA A 15 -10.06 -3.92 18.71
C ALA A 15 -10.19 -4.32 17.25
N THR A 16 -11.37 -4.05 16.70
CA THR A 16 -11.66 -4.18 15.27
C THR A 16 -11.87 -2.80 14.68
N THR A 17 -11.22 -2.54 13.55
CA THR A 17 -11.39 -1.30 12.80
C THR A 17 -12.70 -1.30 12.04
N ARG A 18 -13.10 -0.12 11.56
CA ARG A 18 -14.27 0.00 10.69
C ARG A 18 -14.09 -0.74 9.36
N GLY A 19 -12.83 -0.97 8.95
CA GLY A 19 -12.46 -1.81 7.81
C GLY A 19 -12.56 -3.32 8.06
N GLY A 20 -12.77 -3.74 9.31
CA GLY A 20 -12.87 -5.15 9.69
C GLY A 20 -11.55 -5.79 10.13
N ALA A 21 -10.42 -5.08 10.04
CA ALA A 21 -9.16 -5.61 10.56
C ALA A 21 -9.18 -5.67 12.08
N ARG A 22 -8.66 -6.76 12.64
CA ARG A 22 -8.52 -6.96 14.08
C ARG A 22 -7.08 -6.73 14.50
N LEU A 23 -6.87 -5.90 15.51
CA LEU A 23 -5.58 -5.64 16.12
C LEU A 23 -5.58 -6.20 17.54
N THR A 24 -4.55 -6.97 17.89
CA THR A 24 -4.32 -7.47 19.25
C THR A 24 -2.95 -7.00 19.73
N LEU A 25 -2.95 -6.26 20.84
CA LEU A 25 -1.78 -5.71 21.50
C LEU A 25 -1.52 -6.48 22.81
N PRO A 26 -0.28 -6.93 23.08
CA PRO A 26 0.06 -7.44 24.41
C PRO A 26 0.10 -6.31 25.45
N ALA A 27 0.00 -6.68 26.72
CA ALA A 27 0.22 -5.74 27.83
C ALA A 27 1.66 -5.18 27.80
N ASN A 28 1.83 -3.93 28.25
CA ASN A 28 3.12 -3.25 28.39
C ASN A 28 3.90 -3.21 27.07
N TYR A 29 3.20 -2.98 25.95
CA TYR A 29 3.81 -2.98 24.60
C TYR A 29 4.51 -1.66 24.24
N PHE A 30 4.00 -0.56 24.78
CA PHE A 30 4.42 0.79 24.39
C PHE A 30 5.30 1.46 25.44
N TYR A 31 6.26 2.22 24.94
CA TYR A 31 7.23 2.97 25.70
C TYR A 31 7.22 4.43 25.26
N LEU A 32 7.47 5.32 26.22
CA LEU A 32 7.80 6.70 25.96
C LEU A 32 9.17 6.78 25.27
N PRO A 33 9.47 7.87 24.53
CA PRO A 33 10.79 8.07 23.93
C PRO A 33 11.96 8.02 24.93
N SER A 34 11.69 8.31 26.22
CA SER A 34 12.65 8.18 27.32
C SER A 34 13.03 6.74 27.68
N GLY A 35 12.33 5.74 27.13
CA GLY A 35 12.50 4.32 27.48
C GLY A 35 11.65 3.86 28.66
N ALA A 36 10.88 4.75 29.29
CA ALA A 36 9.91 4.36 30.31
C ALA A 36 8.68 3.69 29.68
N LEU A 37 8.06 2.75 30.38
CA LEU A 37 6.79 2.16 29.96
C LEU A 37 5.69 3.23 29.91
N ALA A 38 4.84 3.16 28.89
CA ALA A 38 3.62 3.95 28.87
C ALA A 38 2.69 3.48 30.00
N SER A 39 2.22 4.39 30.83
CA SER A 39 1.43 4.09 32.04
C SER A 39 0.02 4.66 32.01
N ASP A 40 -0.21 5.77 31.30
CA ASP A 40 -1.52 6.41 31.25
C ASP A 40 -2.34 5.98 30.03
N THR A 41 -3.56 6.52 29.93
CA THR A 41 -4.42 6.35 28.76
C THR A 41 -3.65 6.62 27.46
N CYS A 42 -3.64 5.63 26.58
CA CYS A 42 -3.02 5.68 25.27
C CYS A 42 -4.08 5.74 24.16
N TYR A 43 -3.66 6.26 23.01
CA TYR A 43 -4.47 6.37 21.81
C TYR A 43 -3.79 5.65 20.65
N LEU A 44 -4.52 4.77 19.97
CA LEU A 44 -4.07 4.10 18.76
C LEU A 44 -4.77 4.70 17.54
N ARG A 45 -4.00 5.11 16.52
CA ARG A 45 -4.53 5.53 15.22
C ARG A 45 -4.17 4.47 14.19
N VAL A 46 -5.17 4.02 13.45
CA VAL A 46 -5.01 3.05 12.38
C VAL A 46 -5.51 3.69 11.09
N ARG A 47 -4.66 3.72 10.05
CA ARG A 47 -5.04 4.05 8.68
C ARG A 47 -4.98 2.80 7.82
N GLU A 48 -6.00 2.61 7.00
CA GLU A 48 -6.20 1.40 6.19
C GLU A 48 -6.45 1.77 4.72
N ILE A 49 -5.87 1.00 3.81
CA ILE A 49 -6.10 1.05 2.36
C ILE A 49 -6.35 -0.38 1.89
N TYR A 50 -7.45 -0.58 1.16
CA TYR A 50 -7.91 -1.93 0.78
C TYR A 50 -8.28 -2.08 -0.68
N SER A 51 -8.41 -0.98 -1.40
CA SER A 51 -8.96 -0.97 -2.74
C SER A 51 -8.07 -0.15 -3.67
N VAL A 52 -8.04 -0.53 -4.95
CA VAL A 52 -7.33 0.25 -5.97
C VAL A 52 -7.72 1.74 -5.97
N PRO A 53 -9.01 2.12 -5.84
CA PRO A 53 -9.37 3.52 -5.66
C PRO A 53 -8.67 4.20 -4.47
N ASP A 54 -8.59 3.53 -3.32
CA ASP A 54 -7.92 4.08 -2.14
C ASP A 54 -6.40 4.17 -2.35
N MET A 55 -5.78 3.20 -3.05
CA MET A 55 -4.36 3.22 -3.41
C MET A 55 -4.03 4.41 -4.32
N VAL A 56 -4.87 4.66 -5.34
CA VAL A 56 -4.71 5.81 -6.24
C VAL A 56 -4.84 7.13 -5.47
N LEU A 57 -5.89 7.28 -4.64
CA LEU A 57 -6.13 8.50 -3.86
C LEU A 57 -5.06 8.75 -2.79
N ALA A 58 -4.45 7.68 -2.25
CA ALA A 58 -3.40 7.77 -1.26
C ALA A 58 -1.98 7.88 -1.87
N ASP A 59 -1.84 7.71 -3.19
CA ASP A 59 -0.57 7.52 -3.90
C ASP A 59 0.29 6.41 -3.26
N MET A 60 -0.35 5.31 -2.91
CA MET A 60 0.26 4.14 -2.29
C MET A 60 0.14 2.95 -3.24
N PRO A 61 1.05 2.82 -4.23
CA PRO A 61 1.04 1.67 -5.12
C PRO A 61 1.55 0.41 -4.41
N THR A 62 1.16 -0.75 -4.92
CA THR A 62 1.52 -2.07 -4.40
C THR A 62 2.64 -2.70 -5.24
N ASN A 63 3.59 -1.93 -5.73
CA ASN A 63 4.80 -2.48 -6.37
C ASN A 63 5.92 -2.69 -5.35
N THR A 64 6.77 -3.70 -5.56
CA THR A 64 7.98 -3.85 -4.75
C THR A 64 9.03 -2.81 -5.16
N ALA A 65 10.10 -2.71 -4.37
CA ALA A 65 11.26 -1.89 -4.72
C ALA A 65 12.08 -2.47 -5.90
N GLN A 66 11.78 -3.70 -6.34
CA GLN A 66 12.40 -4.31 -7.51
C GLN A 66 11.56 -4.01 -8.75
N PRO A 67 12.18 -3.91 -9.94
CA PRO A 67 11.45 -3.95 -11.19
C PRO A 67 10.53 -5.19 -11.24
N GLN A 68 9.44 -5.10 -12.01
CA GLN A 68 8.65 -6.27 -12.42
C GLN A 68 7.80 -6.95 -11.34
N SER A 69 7.59 -6.30 -10.20
CA SER A 69 7.00 -6.98 -9.05
C SER A 69 5.76 -6.25 -8.55
N LEU A 70 4.61 -6.63 -9.10
CA LEU A 70 3.31 -6.22 -8.59
C LEU A 70 2.92 -7.12 -7.41
N LEU A 71 2.40 -6.49 -6.37
CA LEU A 71 1.75 -7.16 -5.25
C LEU A 71 0.23 -7.04 -5.38
N LEU A 72 -0.43 -8.16 -5.11
CA LEU A 72 -1.87 -8.22 -4.90
C LEU A 72 -2.15 -8.03 -3.42
N SER A 73 -2.84 -6.94 -3.09
CA SER A 73 -2.81 -6.43 -1.72
C SER A 73 -3.95 -6.87 -0.85
N GLY A 74 -3.66 -7.64 0.20
CA GLY A 74 -4.59 -8.00 1.29
C GLY A 74 -4.79 -6.89 2.34
N GLY A 75 -4.25 -5.70 2.09
CA GLY A 75 -4.49 -4.48 2.85
C GLY A 75 -3.22 -3.85 3.39
N GLU A 76 -3.18 -2.51 3.30
CA GLU A 76 -2.08 -1.68 3.76
C GLU A 76 -2.48 -0.90 5.01
N PHE A 77 -1.56 -0.83 5.98
CA PHE A 77 -1.82 -0.37 7.33
C PHE A 77 -0.75 0.60 7.81
N SER A 78 -1.16 1.75 8.33
CA SER A 78 -0.31 2.62 9.15
C SER A 78 -0.87 2.66 10.56
N ILE A 79 -0.10 2.16 11.52
CA ILE A 79 -0.52 2.03 12.91
C ILE A 79 0.43 2.84 13.79
N GLN A 80 -0.13 3.74 14.59
CA GLN A 80 0.62 4.71 15.38
C GLN A 80 -0.03 4.88 16.75
N ALA A 81 0.78 5.10 17.79
CA ALA A 81 0.29 5.22 19.17
C ALA A 81 0.82 6.47 19.88
N TRP A 82 0.01 7.04 20.78
CA TRP A 82 0.33 8.23 21.59
C TRP A 82 -0.16 8.10 23.04
N GLN A 83 0.52 8.78 23.96
CA GLN A 83 0.07 9.08 25.31
C GLN A 83 0.06 10.61 25.48
N GLY A 84 -1.14 11.20 25.59
CA GLY A 84 -1.28 12.65 25.45
C GLY A 84 -0.75 13.14 24.11
N ALA A 85 0.18 14.10 24.13
CA ALA A 85 0.87 14.60 22.94
C ALA A 85 2.13 13.80 22.57
N VAL A 86 2.56 12.86 23.41
CA VAL A 86 3.80 12.12 23.22
C VAL A 86 3.56 10.90 22.35
N ARG A 87 4.34 10.76 21.28
CA ARG A 87 4.31 9.58 20.43
C ARG A 87 5.04 8.42 21.11
N LEU A 88 4.40 7.25 21.11
CA LEU A 88 4.94 6.04 21.72
C LEU A 88 5.76 5.23 20.71
N ARG A 89 6.68 4.43 21.25
CA ARG A 89 7.46 3.43 20.52
C ARG A 89 7.04 2.05 21.01
N ALA A 90 6.99 1.05 20.13
CA ALA A 90 6.97 -0.33 20.59
C ALA A 90 8.40 -0.85 20.66
N THR A 91 8.74 -1.59 21.72
CA THR A 91 9.95 -2.40 21.69
C THR A 91 9.57 -3.77 21.18
N GLY A 92 10.16 -4.15 20.03
CA GLY A 92 9.95 -5.46 19.44
C GLY A 92 10.39 -6.62 20.33
N ALA A 93 11.07 -6.33 21.45
CA ALA A 93 11.43 -7.30 22.49
C ALA A 93 11.22 -6.73 23.90
N THR A 94 11.00 -7.60 24.89
CA THR A 94 11.08 -7.23 26.32
C THR A 94 12.55 -7.20 26.79
N PRO A 95 12.85 -6.68 28.00
CA PRO A 95 14.18 -6.74 28.59
C PRO A 95 14.80 -8.16 28.67
N ASN A 96 13.98 -9.22 28.64
CA ASN A 96 14.43 -10.61 28.63
C ASN A 96 14.68 -11.19 27.21
N GLY A 97 14.58 -10.38 26.16
CA GLY A 97 14.77 -10.80 24.77
C GLY A 97 13.56 -11.47 24.10
N GLN A 98 12.42 -11.64 24.78
CA GLN A 98 11.22 -12.18 24.13
C GLN A 98 10.60 -11.16 23.17
N LEU A 99 10.35 -11.56 21.93
CA LEU A 99 9.71 -10.68 20.95
C LEU A 99 8.27 -10.35 21.38
N ARG A 100 7.93 -9.05 21.39
CA ARG A 100 6.54 -8.58 21.48
C ARG A 100 6.17 -7.98 20.14
N LEU A 101 5.08 -8.47 19.58
CA LEU A 101 4.58 -8.01 18.29
C LEU A 101 3.09 -7.72 18.42
N LEU A 102 2.62 -6.73 17.65
CA LEU A 102 1.20 -6.52 17.45
C LEU A 102 0.72 -7.63 16.50
N GLU A 103 -0.34 -8.35 16.87
CA GLU A 103 -1.02 -9.24 15.93
C GLU A 103 -2.05 -8.42 15.14
N LEU A 104 -1.89 -8.41 13.82
CA LEU A 104 -2.78 -7.77 12.87
C LEU A 104 -3.46 -8.87 12.05
N ALA A 105 -4.79 -8.90 12.04
CA ALA A 105 -5.58 -9.78 11.21
C ALA A 105 -6.38 -8.95 10.20
N SER A 106 -6.06 -9.06 8.91
CA SER A 106 -6.82 -8.42 7.83
C SER A 106 -8.00 -9.29 7.41
N SER A 107 -9.17 -8.67 7.28
CA SER A 107 -10.40 -9.27 6.75
C SER A 107 -10.53 -9.14 5.23
N VAL A 108 -9.59 -8.47 4.58
CA VAL A 108 -9.69 -8.22 3.15
C VAL A 108 -9.22 -9.43 2.37
N VAL A 109 -10.19 -10.10 1.76
CA VAL A 109 -9.98 -11.11 0.73
C VAL A 109 -9.69 -10.38 -0.57
N ALA A 110 -8.52 -9.77 -0.65
CA ALA A 110 -8.16 -9.03 -1.84
C ALA A 110 -7.92 -9.98 -3.00
N GLY A 111 -8.87 -10.01 -3.93
CA GLY A 111 -8.72 -10.72 -5.20
C GLY A 111 -8.46 -12.20 -5.02
N GLN A 112 -9.47 -12.95 -4.56
CA GLN A 112 -9.60 -14.41 -4.74
C GLN A 112 -8.51 -15.32 -4.13
N ASP A 113 -7.40 -14.79 -3.59
CA ASP A 113 -6.26 -15.62 -3.17
C ASP A 113 -5.81 -15.33 -1.74
N SER A 114 -6.31 -16.16 -0.82
CA SER A 114 -5.98 -16.12 0.61
C SER A 114 -4.70 -16.88 0.96
N VAL A 115 -3.94 -17.38 -0.02
CA VAL A 115 -2.79 -18.27 0.20
C VAL A 115 -1.51 -17.65 -0.34
N GLY A 116 -0.43 -17.75 0.44
CA GLY A 116 0.89 -17.23 0.04
C GLY A 116 1.05 -15.72 0.22
N GLN A 117 0.25 -15.12 1.11
CA GLN A 117 0.45 -13.75 1.57
C GLN A 117 1.75 -13.65 2.38
N GLN A 118 2.41 -12.51 2.32
CA GLN A 118 3.65 -12.19 3.02
C GLN A 118 3.54 -10.82 3.66
N LEU A 119 4.38 -10.55 4.66
CA LEU A 119 4.45 -9.26 5.31
C LEU A 119 5.46 -8.36 4.60
N TRP A 120 4.99 -7.18 4.21
CA TRP A 120 5.81 -6.17 3.54
C TRP A 120 5.81 -4.87 4.32
N GLN A 121 6.86 -4.09 4.16
CA GLN A 121 7.05 -2.82 4.85
C GLN A 121 7.46 -1.70 3.89
N GLN A 122 7.00 -0.48 4.18
CA GLN A 122 7.44 0.79 3.60
C GLN A 122 7.59 1.87 4.70
N PRO A 123 8.34 2.97 4.47
CA PRO A 123 9.23 3.15 3.35
C PRO A 123 10.43 2.22 3.48
N PHE A 124 10.83 1.61 2.37
CA PHE A 124 12.16 1.04 2.23
C PHE A 124 12.93 1.92 1.25
N LEU A 125 14.09 2.41 1.69
CA LEU A 125 14.97 3.27 0.89
C LEU A 125 16.29 2.54 0.71
N GLN A 126 16.37 1.66 -0.29
CA GLN A 126 17.65 1.12 -0.76
C GLN A 126 17.81 1.46 -2.24
N GLY A 127 18.86 2.21 -2.57
CA GLY A 127 19.14 2.61 -3.95
C GLY A 127 18.16 3.62 -4.57
N GLY A 128 17.33 4.29 -3.76
CA GLY A 128 16.41 5.33 -4.24
C GLY A 128 15.10 4.82 -4.87
N LEU A 129 14.86 3.51 -4.86
CA LEU A 129 13.61 2.92 -5.35
C LEU A 129 12.59 2.85 -4.20
N LEU A 130 11.47 3.56 -4.35
CA LEU A 130 10.33 3.48 -3.45
C LEU A 130 9.48 2.26 -3.83
N GLY A 131 9.28 1.36 -2.88
CA GLY A 131 8.42 0.21 -3.05
C GLY A 131 8.38 -0.67 -1.80
N TRP A 132 7.49 -1.66 -1.82
CA TRP A 132 7.34 -2.61 -0.73
C TRP A 132 8.51 -3.61 -0.69
N GLN A 133 8.96 -3.97 0.50
CA GLN A 133 9.96 -5.03 0.68
C GLN A 133 9.46 -6.07 1.67
N THR A 134 9.67 -7.35 1.35
CA THR A 134 9.41 -8.48 2.26
C THR A 134 10.28 -8.39 3.50
N GLN A 135 9.72 -8.77 4.64
CA GLN A 135 10.44 -8.75 5.91
C GLN A 135 10.80 -10.17 6.37
N ALA A 136 11.97 -10.66 5.96
CA ALA A 136 12.42 -12.05 6.21
C ALA A 136 12.61 -12.40 7.70
N SER A 137 12.75 -11.40 8.57
CA SER A 137 13.03 -11.57 10.00
C SER A 137 11.77 -11.70 10.88
N TYR A 138 10.57 -11.60 10.31
CA TYR A 138 9.31 -11.65 11.06
C TYR A 138 8.52 -12.90 10.68
N PRO A 139 7.70 -13.44 11.60
CA PRO A 139 6.95 -14.66 11.32
C PRO A 139 6.02 -14.45 10.11
N ASP A 140 5.94 -15.48 9.27
CA ASP A 140 5.10 -15.49 8.08
C ASP A 140 3.64 -15.13 8.36
N VAL A 141 2.98 -14.57 7.35
CA VAL A 141 1.53 -14.35 7.38
C VAL A 141 0.82 -15.70 7.40
N ARG A 142 -0.10 -15.88 8.34
CA ARG A 142 -0.88 -17.12 8.50
C ARG A 142 -2.35 -16.87 8.23
N THR A 143 -2.98 -17.74 7.46
CA THR A 143 -4.42 -17.71 7.28
C THR A 143 -5.08 -18.51 8.40
N GLN A 144 -5.87 -17.86 9.26
CA GLN A 144 -6.59 -18.51 10.35
C GLN A 144 -8.02 -17.97 10.41
N SER A 145 -9.00 -18.87 10.37
CA SER A 145 -10.43 -18.52 10.39
C SER A 145 -10.82 -17.51 9.29
N GLY A 146 -10.23 -17.64 8.09
CA GLY A 146 -10.49 -16.74 6.97
C GLY A 146 -9.83 -15.36 7.05
N LEU A 147 -8.98 -15.10 8.05
CA LEU A 147 -8.23 -13.85 8.20
C LEU A 147 -6.74 -14.09 7.97
N ASN A 148 -6.09 -13.16 7.28
CA ASN A 148 -4.63 -13.15 7.13
C ASN A 148 -4.02 -12.46 8.34
N ARG A 149 -3.25 -13.21 9.14
CA ARG A 149 -2.64 -12.75 10.39
C ARG A 149 -1.15 -12.53 10.22
N ALA A 150 -0.67 -11.37 10.62
CA ALA A 150 0.74 -11.02 10.66
C ALA A 150 1.11 -10.46 12.03
N SER A 151 2.35 -10.71 12.45
CA SER A 151 2.90 -10.09 13.65
C SER A 151 3.84 -8.98 13.24
N ILE A 152 3.49 -7.73 13.56
CA ILE A 152 4.24 -6.55 13.11
C ILE A 152 4.93 -5.85 14.30
N PRO A 153 6.16 -5.35 14.12
CA PRO A 153 6.75 -4.38 15.04
C PRO A 153 6.19 -2.98 14.74
N LEU A 154 5.75 -2.25 15.77
CA LEU A 154 5.37 -0.85 15.59
C LEU A 154 6.58 0.07 15.81
N ASP A 155 7.24 0.47 14.73
CA ASP A 155 8.30 1.48 14.75
C ASP A 155 7.80 2.91 14.53
N SER A 156 6.46 3.08 14.43
CA SER A 156 5.71 4.33 14.25
C SER A 156 5.87 5.01 12.88
N LEU A 157 6.89 4.69 12.08
CA LEU A 157 7.13 5.36 10.80
C LEU A 157 6.66 4.54 9.61
N SER A 158 6.55 3.23 9.78
CA SER A 158 6.27 2.35 8.67
C SER A 158 4.80 2.15 8.37
N TRP A 159 4.56 1.92 7.09
CA TRP A 159 3.42 1.21 6.58
C TRP A 159 3.72 -0.28 6.49
N TRP A 160 2.70 -1.07 6.72
CA TRP A 160 2.73 -2.53 6.67
C TRP A 160 1.72 -3.01 5.66
N ASN A 161 2.06 -4.05 4.92
CA ASN A 161 1.18 -4.63 3.91
C ASN A 161 1.15 -6.14 4.04
N ILE A 162 -0.04 -6.72 3.89
CA ILE A 162 -0.22 -8.17 3.87
C ILE A 162 -0.54 -8.54 2.43
N ASP A 163 0.49 -8.92 1.68
CA ASP A 163 0.47 -8.92 0.22
C ASP A 163 1.09 -10.17 -0.38
N LYS A 164 0.68 -10.49 -1.60
CA LYS A 164 1.23 -11.60 -2.38
C LYS A 164 1.83 -11.10 -3.68
N LEU A 165 2.99 -11.64 -4.05
CA LEU A 165 3.54 -11.45 -5.40
C LEU A 165 2.59 -11.98 -6.47
N TRP A 166 2.31 -11.17 -7.48
CA TRP A 166 1.44 -11.58 -8.57
C TRP A 166 2.09 -12.67 -9.44
N SER A 167 1.65 -13.92 -9.26
CA SER A 167 2.31 -15.09 -9.86
C SER A 167 1.68 -15.59 -11.17
N ALA A 168 0.53 -15.06 -11.59
CA ALA A 168 -0.18 -15.52 -12.81
C ALA A 168 0.68 -15.42 -14.08
N TYR A 169 1.68 -14.54 -14.07
CA TYR A 169 2.61 -14.31 -15.18
C TYR A 169 4.07 -14.59 -14.81
N ALA A 170 4.33 -15.41 -13.77
CA ALA A 170 5.69 -15.66 -13.29
C ALA A 170 6.65 -16.24 -14.35
N GLY A 171 6.13 -16.92 -15.37
CA GLY A 171 6.92 -17.45 -16.50
C GLY A 171 6.89 -16.58 -17.77
N ALA A 172 6.16 -15.47 -17.77
CA ALA A 172 6.06 -14.61 -18.94
C ALA A 172 7.25 -13.64 -19.02
N SER A 173 7.70 -13.33 -20.23
CA SER A 173 8.67 -12.24 -20.43
C SER A 173 8.08 -10.89 -20.01
N SER A 174 8.91 -10.04 -19.41
CA SER A 174 8.51 -8.67 -19.12
C SER A 174 8.89 -7.74 -20.27
N VAL A 175 8.00 -6.82 -20.62
CA VAL A 175 8.22 -5.80 -21.65
C VAL A 175 8.02 -4.40 -21.07
N ALA A 176 8.79 -3.43 -21.58
CA ALA A 176 8.59 -2.03 -21.25
C ALA A 176 7.20 -1.60 -21.73
N THR A 177 6.34 -1.21 -20.80
CA THR A 177 5.01 -0.69 -21.08
C THR A 177 5.08 0.83 -21.00
N LEU A 178 4.83 1.49 -22.13
CA LEU A 178 4.89 2.93 -22.28
C LEU A 178 3.48 3.53 -22.29
N ILE A 179 3.23 4.47 -21.39
CA ILE A 179 2.04 5.32 -21.41
C ILE A 179 2.46 6.72 -21.84
N GLU A 180 1.83 7.21 -22.89
CA GLU A 180 2.01 8.58 -23.39
C GLU A 180 0.84 9.44 -22.94
N VAL A 181 1.15 10.61 -22.38
CA VAL A 181 0.14 11.60 -22.00
C VAL A 181 0.28 12.79 -22.96
N PRO A 182 -0.71 13.04 -23.86
CA PRO A 182 -0.59 13.99 -24.98
C PRO A 182 -0.46 15.48 -24.64
N VAL A 183 -0.09 15.86 -23.41
CA VAL A 183 0.00 17.28 -23.02
C VAL A 183 1.40 17.55 -22.49
N ALA A 184 2.07 18.56 -23.07
CA ALA A 184 3.38 19.02 -22.62
C ALA A 184 3.30 19.30 -21.10
N SER A 185 4.08 18.53 -20.33
CA SER A 185 3.98 18.46 -18.89
C SER A 185 4.55 19.71 -18.23
N VAL A 186 3.73 20.74 -18.04
CA VAL A 186 4.04 21.85 -17.11
C VAL A 186 3.30 21.69 -15.78
N GLY A 187 2.71 20.51 -15.55
CA GLY A 187 1.87 20.19 -14.39
C GLY A 187 2.20 18.84 -13.76
N GLU A 188 1.64 18.56 -12.58
CA GLU A 188 1.85 17.29 -11.88
C GLU A 188 1.06 16.17 -12.57
N THR A 189 1.74 15.11 -12.99
CA THR A 189 1.12 13.94 -13.63
C THR A 189 1.50 12.67 -12.90
N ARG A 190 0.49 11.87 -12.56
CA ARG A 190 0.64 10.55 -11.95
C ARG A 190 0.01 9.52 -12.87
N VAL A 191 0.78 8.50 -13.19
CA VAL A 191 0.37 7.42 -14.08
C VAL A 191 0.45 6.11 -13.33
N TYR A 192 -0.64 5.35 -13.38
CA TYR A 192 -0.72 4.04 -12.79
C TYR A 192 -1.19 3.02 -13.82
N VAL A 193 -0.84 1.77 -13.56
CA VAL A 193 -1.49 0.62 -14.19
C VAL A 193 -1.96 -0.35 -13.12
N ARG A 194 -3.08 -0.99 -13.38
CA ARG A 194 -3.60 -2.06 -12.54
C ARG A 194 -3.90 -3.30 -13.38
N PRO A 195 -3.74 -4.51 -12.86
CA PRO A 195 -4.37 -5.68 -13.41
C PRO A 195 -5.90 -5.58 -13.33
N THR A 196 -6.57 -6.05 -14.37
CA THR A 196 -8.04 -6.10 -14.42
C THR A 196 -8.57 -7.14 -13.44
N GLY A 197 -9.56 -6.77 -12.63
CA GLY A 197 -10.21 -7.69 -11.67
C GLY A 197 -9.38 -8.06 -10.44
N LEU A 198 -8.18 -7.51 -10.29
CA LEU A 198 -7.29 -7.78 -9.16
C LEU A 198 -7.00 -6.49 -8.35
N ASN A 199 -6.63 -6.68 -7.10
CA ASN A 199 -6.35 -5.58 -6.16
C ASN A 199 -4.85 -5.27 -6.12
N GLY A 200 -4.35 -4.65 -7.17
CA GLY A 200 -2.96 -4.24 -7.25
C GLY A 200 -2.81 -2.98 -8.08
N LEU A 201 -1.77 -2.20 -7.79
CA LEU A 201 -1.50 -0.93 -8.45
C LEU A 201 0.00 -0.76 -8.63
N VAL A 202 0.44 -0.45 -9.84
CA VAL A 202 1.82 -0.02 -10.10
C VAL A 202 1.79 1.45 -10.48
N ARG A 203 2.68 2.24 -9.87
CA ARG A 203 2.96 3.62 -10.30
C ARG A 203 4.09 3.60 -11.31
N LEU A 204 3.87 4.23 -12.47
CA LEU A 204 4.89 4.34 -13.50
C LEU A 204 5.79 5.54 -13.22
N THR A 205 7.03 5.45 -13.69
CA THR A 205 8.02 6.52 -13.58
C THR A 205 8.09 7.26 -14.90
N ALA A 206 8.25 8.58 -14.86
CA ALA A 206 8.49 9.37 -16.06
C ALA A 206 9.74 8.87 -16.80
N SER A 207 9.65 8.74 -18.11
CA SER A 207 10.72 8.34 -19.01
C SER A 207 10.86 9.35 -20.12
N GLY A 208 12.09 9.73 -20.47
CA GLY A 208 12.35 10.73 -21.49
C GLY A 208 12.39 12.17 -20.95
N SER A 209 13.01 13.05 -21.73
CA SER A 209 13.25 14.46 -21.36
C SER A 209 12.04 15.37 -21.56
N ALA A 210 11.07 14.95 -22.38
CA ALA A 210 9.89 15.74 -22.70
C ALA A 210 8.79 15.69 -21.62
N GLY A 211 8.90 14.76 -20.65
CA GLY A 211 7.93 14.61 -19.56
C GLY A 211 6.54 14.13 -20.00
N THR A 212 6.40 13.58 -21.20
CA THR A 212 5.13 13.09 -21.79
C THR A 212 5.02 11.57 -21.80
N GLN A 213 6.00 10.87 -21.23
CA GLN A 213 6.14 9.42 -21.30
C GLN A 213 6.34 8.86 -19.90
N TRP A 214 5.64 7.79 -19.57
CA TRP A 214 5.76 7.06 -18.31
C TRP A 214 5.91 5.57 -18.61
N GLN A 215 6.81 4.92 -17.89
CA GLN A 215 7.11 3.51 -18.14
C GLN A 215 7.23 2.68 -16.87
N ALA A 216 6.90 1.40 -17.02
CA ALA A 216 7.30 0.33 -16.11
C ALA A 216 7.38 -0.99 -16.88
N SER A 217 8.15 -1.94 -16.36
CA SER A 217 8.21 -3.29 -16.90
C SER A 217 6.98 -4.09 -16.44
N MET A 218 6.21 -4.63 -17.39
CA MET A 218 5.00 -5.42 -17.11
C MET A 218 5.07 -6.79 -17.80
N PRO A 219 4.38 -7.81 -17.27
CA PRO A 219 4.34 -9.12 -17.91
C PRO A 219 3.59 -9.08 -19.25
N LEU A 220 4.21 -9.62 -20.30
CA LEU A 220 3.61 -9.73 -21.64
C LEU A 220 2.29 -10.50 -21.59
N GLY A 221 1.26 -10.00 -22.28
CA GLY A 221 -0.07 -10.63 -22.33
C GLY A 221 -0.96 -10.35 -21.13
N ALA A 222 -0.48 -9.61 -20.11
CA ALA A 222 -1.33 -9.18 -19.00
C ALA A 222 -2.42 -8.20 -19.43
N THR A 223 -3.64 -8.43 -18.96
CA THR A 223 -4.77 -7.52 -19.19
C THR A 223 -4.84 -6.50 -18.06
N MET A 224 -4.65 -5.23 -18.42
CA MET A 224 -4.41 -4.14 -17.49
C MET A 224 -5.33 -2.96 -17.82
N GLN A 225 -5.43 -2.02 -16.90
CA GLN A 225 -6.04 -0.72 -17.11
C GLN A 225 -5.02 0.37 -16.75
N ALA A 226 -4.77 1.27 -17.70
CA ALA A 226 -4.02 2.50 -17.48
C ALA A 226 -4.92 3.51 -16.78
N ILE A 227 -4.35 4.27 -15.85
CA ILE A 227 -5.01 5.33 -15.10
C ILE A 227 -4.07 6.54 -15.11
N VAL A 228 -4.55 7.69 -15.54
CA VAL A 228 -3.79 8.93 -15.60
C VAL A 228 -4.52 10.01 -14.83
N LEU A 229 -3.81 10.63 -13.91
CA LEU A 229 -4.22 11.83 -13.18
C LEU A 229 -3.24 12.94 -13.52
N GLN A 230 -3.75 14.06 -14.00
CA GLN A 230 -2.93 15.20 -14.37
C GLN A 230 -3.55 16.50 -13.84
N SER A 231 -2.72 17.40 -13.34
CA SER A 231 -3.12 18.74 -12.93
C SER A 231 -2.32 19.77 -13.72
N ILE A 232 -2.99 20.60 -14.51
CA ILE A 232 -2.37 21.68 -15.30
C ILE A 232 -3.01 22.99 -14.90
N SER A 233 -2.23 23.91 -14.33
CA SER A 233 -2.71 25.23 -13.88
C SER A 233 -3.94 25.15 -12.97
N GLY A 234 -4.02 24.12 -12.13
CA GLY A 234 -5.15 23.88 -11.21
C GLY A 234 -6.35 23.14 -11.81
N GLN A 235 -6.40 22.94 -13.13
CA GLN A 235 -7.40 22.09 -13.77
C GLN A 235 -6.98 20.62 -13.68
N LEU A 236 -7.85 19.78 -13.13
CA LEU A 236 -7.66 18.34 -13.08
C LEU A 236 -8.11 17.67 -14.37
N TYR A 237 -7.37 16.65 -14.78
CA TYR A 237 -7.66 15.78 -15.90
C TYR A 237 -7.56 14.33 -15.44
N PHE A 238 -8.50 13.51 -15.91
CA PHE A 238 -8.54 12.08 -15.64
C PHE A 238 -8.73 11.32 -16.94
N GLY A 239 -8.05 10.18 -17.06
CA GLY A 239 -8.27 9.25 -18.16
C GLY A 239 -7.93 7.82 -17.75
N THR A 240 -8.65 6.87 -18.35
CA THR A 240 -8.36 5.45 -18.20
C THR A 240 -8.42 4.76 -19.55
N GLN A 241 -7.62 3.72 -19.73
CA GLN A 241 -7.66 2.90 -20.95
C GLN A 241 -7.37 1.44 -20.62
N PRO A 242 -8.27 0.49 -20.94
CA PRO A 242 -7.94 -0.93 -20.88
C PRO A 242 -6.95 -1.28 -21.99
N PHE A 243 -6.02 -2.18 -21.70
CA PHE A 243 -5.06 -2.67 -22.67
C PHE A 243 -4.54 -4.06 -22.32
N THR A 244 -3.92 -4.70 -23.31
CA THR A 244 -3.12 -5.92 -23.10
C THR A 244 -1.66 -5.55 -23.30
N VAL A 245 -0.81 -5.93 -22.34
CA VAL A 245 0.63 -5.65 -22.39
C VAL A 245 1.23 -6.30 -23.64
N ARG A 246 1.86 -5.48 -24.48
CA ARG A 246 2.56 -5.87 -25.72
C ARG A 246 3.79 -4.97 -25.93
N ALA A 247 4.78 -5.48 -26.66
CA ALA A 247 5.98 -4.70 -26.98
C ALA A 247 5.68 -3.61 -28.03
N GLY A 248 6.34 -2.46 -27.89
CA GLY A 248 6.53 -1.48 -28.97
C GLY A 248 5.34 -0.58 -29.33
N ALA A 249 4.18 -0.71 -28.68
CA ALA A 249 3.04 0.18 -28.92
C ALA A 249 2.74 1.03 -27.68
N PRO A 250 2.82 2.37 -27.74
CA PRO A 250 2.43 3.22 -26.64
C PRO A 250 0.92 3.11 -26.38
N ILE A 251 0.55 3.32 -25.12
CA ILE A 251 -0.84 3.44 -24.67
C ILE A 251 -1.09 4.94 -24.45
N THR A 252 -2.19 5.45 -24.98
CA THR A 252 -2.45 6.90 -25.01
C THR A 252 -3.84 7.19 -24.44
N PRO A 253 -4.03 7.11 -23.11
CA PRO A 253 -5.34 7.31 -22.51
C PRO A 253 -5.89 8.70 -22.84
N THR A 254 -7.16 8.76 -23.27
CA THR A 254 -7.84 10.04 -23.49
C THR A 254 -8.10 10.71 -22.15
N LEU A 255 -7.57 11.94 -22.00
CA LEU A 255 -7.78 12.75 -20.80
C LEU A 255 -8.99 13.67 -20.97
N THR A 256 -9.82 13.73 -19.92
CA THR A 256 -10.95 14.65 -19.84
C THR A 256 -10.77 15.56 -18.64
N ALA A 257 -11.08 16.85 -18.81
CA ALA A 257 -11.11 17.81 -17.70
C ALA A 257 -12.22 17.41 -16.71
N VAL A 258 -11.89 17.40 -15.41
CA VAL A 258 -12.80 16.99 -14.34
C VAL A 258 -12.72 17.92 -13.15
N SER A 259 -13.80 18.00 -12.37
CA SER A 259 -13.76 18.57 -11.02
C SER A 259 -13.05 17.60 -10.05
N GLU A 260 -12.65 18.06 -8.87
CA GLU A 260 -12.10 17.17 -7.83
C GLU A 260 -13.14 16.11 -7.41
N ALA A 261 -14.40 16.52 -7.24
CA ALA A 261 -15.48 15.60 -6.89
C ALA A 261 -15.69 14.52 -7.97
N ASP A 262 -15.63 14.91 -9.25
CA ASP A 262 -15.74 13.97 -10.36
C ASP A 262 -14.52 13.06 -10.47
N ALA A 263 -13.30 13.57 -10.26
CA ALA A 263 -12.09 12.77 -10.23
C ALA A 263 -12.19 11.69 -9.15
N VAL A 264 -12.60 12.06 -7.92
CA VAL A 264 -12.80 11.09 -6.83
C VAL A 264 -13.89 10.09 -7.21
N ARG A 265 -15.03 10.54 -7.73
CA ARG A 265 -16.13 9.65 -8.17
C ARG A 265 -15.68 8.65 -9.23
N LEU A 266 -14.91 9.09 -10.21
CA LEU A 266 -14.38 8.26 -11.30
C LEU A 266 -13.32 7.26 -10.79
N ILE A 267 -12.40 7.70 -9.93
CA ILE A 267 -11.43 6.81 -9.28
C ILE A 267 -12.15 5.73 -8.47
N ARG A 268 -13.28 6.04 -7.82
CA ARG A 268 -14.09 5.08 -7.06
C ARG A 268 -14.80 4.03 -7.91
N GLN A 269 -14.79 4.16 -9.24
CA GLN A 269 -15.35 3.19 -10.17
C GLN A 269 -14.30 2.21 -10.72
N LEU A 270 -13.02 2.38 -10.36
CA LEU A 270 -11.95 1.42 -10.63
C LEU A 270 -12.16 0.18 -9.76
#